data_AF-A0A3N4E4J4-F1
#
_entry.id   AF-A0A3N4E4J4-F1
#
_cell.length_a   1.000
_cell.length_b   1.000
_cell.length_c   1.000
_cell.angle_alpha   90.00
_cell.angle_beta   90.00
_cell.angle_gamma   90.00
#
_symmetry.space_group_name_H-M   'P 1'
#
loop_
_entity.id
_entity.type
_entity.pdbx_description
1 polymer ?
#
loop_
_entity_poly.entity_id
_entity_poly.type
_entity_poly.pdbx_seq_one_letter_code
_entity_poly.pdbx_strand_id
1 'polypeptide(L)'
;MKTRLTIAAILLAAISMPVLSETVKQEVPQAILPMHETSKPITFDHLRHAQVECTQCHHQNEQRAMSFTSYKCASCHSTAKKDKSEDNAYFNIIHGRKALPGDLGTRCMSCHIKEQKTRSKDKPSLTGCTNSGCHK
;
A
#
# COMPACT_ATOMS: atom_id res chain seq x y z
N MET A 1 40.31 52.86 -44.16
CA MET A 1 39.04 52.25 -44.60
C MET A 1 38.86 50.94 -43.86
N LYS A 2 38.00 50.91 -42.84
CA LYS A 2 36.79 50.08 -42.77
C LYS A 2 37.01 48.60 -43.12
N THR A 3 37.08 47.75 -42.09
CA THR A 3 36.13 46.64 -41.89
C THR A 3 36.27 46.09 -40.47
N ARG A 4 35.17 46.13 -39.73
CA ARG A 4 35.01 45.50 -38.43
C ARG A 4 34.72 44.01 -38.69
N LEU A 5 35.44 43.10 -38.04
CA LEU A 5 35.02 41.71 -37.94
C LEU A 5 35.01 41.32 -36.46
N THR A 6 33.81 41.39 -35.90
CA THR A 6 33.43 40.88 -34.59
C THR A 6 33.57 39.36 -34.58
N ILE A 7 34.51 38.82 -33.81
CA ILE A 7 34.59 37.39 -33.52
C ILE A 7 33.92 37.17 -32.16
N ALA A 8 32.82 36.43 -32.20
CA ALA A 8 31.93 36.13 -31.09
C ALA A 8 32.63 35.25 -30.05
N ALA A 9 32.53 35.67 -28.79
CA ALA A 9 32.88 34.85 -27.63
C ALA A 9 31.85 33.72 -27.49
N ILE A 10 32.26 32.48 -27.76
CA ILE A 10 31.50 31.28 -27.37
C ILE A 10 32.21 30.69 -26.14
N LEU A 11 31.83 31.19 -24.97
CA LEU A 11 32.11 30.51 -23.70
C LEU A 11 31.12 29.34 -23.59
N LEU A 12 31.57 28.13 -23.95
CA LEU A 12 30.91 26.89 -23.56
C LEU A 12 31.10 26.67 -22.06
N ALA A 13 30.24 27.28 -21.26
CA ALA A 13 30.04 26.86 -19.87
C ALA A 13 29.20 25.57 -19.91
N ALA A 14 29.88 24.43 -19.85
CA ALA A 14 29.24 23.14 -19.62
C ALA A 14 28.68 23.14 -18.20
N ILE A 15 27.40 23.49 -18.06
CA ILE A 15 26.67 23.36 -16.81
C ILE A 15 26.40 21.87 -16.61
N SER A 16 27.33 21.18 -15.93
CA SER A 16 27.05 19.89 -15.32
C SER A 16 26.02 20.13 -14.21
N MET A 17 24.73 20.02 -14.55
CA MET A 17 23.69 19.99 -13.52
C MET A 17 23.92 18.73 -12.67
N PRO A 18 24.08 18.86 -11.35
CA PRO A 18 23.92 17.71 -10.48
C PRO A 18 22.45 17.32 -10.59
N VAL A 19 22.20 16.17 -11.20
CA VAL A 19 20.92 15.47 -11.09
C VAL A 19 20.72 15.18 -9.60
N LEU A 20 19.97 16.05 -8.93
CA LEU A 20 19.35 15.74 -7.66
C LEU A 20 18.42 14.57 -7.93
N SER A 21 18.93 13.37 -7.67
CA SER A 21 18.11 12.17 -7.57
C SER A 21 17.30 12.34 -6.29
N GLU A 22 16.23 13.13 -6.33
CA GLU A 22 15.20 13.10 -5.30
C GLU A 22 14.63 11.69 -5.30
N THR A 23 15.09 10.89 -4.34
CA THR A 23 14.47 9.62 -4.01
C THR A 23 13.02 9.96 -3.64
N VAL A 24 12.09 9.74 -4.58
CA VAL A 24 10.66 9.93 -4.36
C VAL A 24 10.28 9.04 -3.18
N LYS A 25 10.15 9.65 -2.00
CA LYS A 25 9.78 8.95 -0.78
C LYS A 25 8.31 8.60 -0.96
N GLN A 26 8.00 7.31 -1.08
CA GLN A 26 6.63 6.84 -1.26
C GLN A 26 5.76 7.35 -0.11
N GLU A 27 4.83 8.26 -0.42
CA GLU A 27 3.96 8.85 0.60
C GLU A 27 2.87 7.86 0.98
N VAL A 28 2.75 7.60 2.29
CA VAL A 28 1.65 6.81 2.84
C VAL A 28 0.39 7.68 2.81
N PRO A 29 -0.77 7.17 2.34
CA PRO A 29 -2.02 7.92 2.38
C PRO A 29 -2.33 8.39 3.80
N GLN A 30 -2.45 9.71 3.99
CA GLN A 30 -2.82 10.29 5.28
C GLN A 30 -4.32 10.14 5.57
N ALA A 31 -5.13 9.88 4.54
CA ALA A 31 -6.55 9.66 4.66
C ALA A 31 -6.89 8.21 5.04
N ILE A 32 -7.97 8.04 5.81
CA ILE A 32 -8.61 6.74 6.02
C ILE A 32 -9.36 6.37 4.75
N LEU A 33 -9.03 5.23 4.14
CA LEU A 33 -9.56 4.80 2.85
C LEU A 33 -10.63 3.71 2.99
N PRO A 34 -11.69 3.73 2.17
CA PRO A 34 -12.74 2.72 2.23
C PRO A 34 -12.36 1.43 1.48
N MET A 35 -12.52 0.28 2.13
CA MET A 35 -12.52 -1.04 1.48
C MET A 35 -13.98 -1.48 1.29
N HIS A 36 -14.54 -1.16 0.12
CA HIS A 36 -15.98 -1.24 -0.16
C HIS A 36 -16.34 -2.24 -1.27
N GLU A 37 -15.47 -3.20 -1.52
CA GLU A 37 -15.62 -4.20 -2.60
C GLU A 37 -16.63 -5.32 -2.26
N THR A 38 -17.25 -5.27 -1.08
CA THR A 38 -18.25 -6.23 -0.61
C THR A 38 -19.43 -5.51 0.03
N SER A 39 -20.52 -6.23 0.31
CA SER A 39 -21.71 -5.69 0.98
C SER A 39 -21.47 -5.24 2.43
N LYS A 40 -20.30 -5.54 3.03
CA LYS A 40 -19.89 -5.12 4.36
C LYS A 40 -18.61 -4.28 4.27
N PRO A 41 -18.70 -3.00 3.87
CA PRO A 41 -17.53 -2.15 3.72
C PRO A 41 -16.86 -1.90 5.08
N ILE A 42 -15.54 -1.73 5.06
CA ILE A 42 -14.74 -1.29 6.22
C ILE A 42 -13.86 -0.11 5.83
N THR A 43 -13.23 0.50 6.82
CA THR A 43 -12.25 1.58 6.60
C THR A 43 -10.86 1.10 6.97
N PHE A 44 -9.87 1.47 6.17
CA PHE A 44 -8.47 1.13 6.36
C PHE A 44 -7.66 2.40 6.60
N ASP A 45 -6.92 2.42 7.71
CA ASP A 45 -6.13 3.55 8.18
C ASP A 45 -4.65 3.18 8.06
N HIS A 46 -3.95 3.76 7.09
CA HIS A 46 -2.53 3.46 6.87
C HIS A 46 -1.64 3.96 8.01
N LEU A 47 -2.02 5.04 8.71
CA LEU A 47 -1.23 5.58 9.81
C LEU A 47 -1.18 4.62 11.00
N ARG A 48 -2.25 3.83 11.19
CA ARG A 48 -2.27 2.73 12.18
C ARG A 48 -1.38 1.54 11.81
N HIS A 49 -0.91 1.49 10.57
CA HIS A 49 -0.04 0.44 10.05
C HIS A 49 1.33 0.99 9.63
N ALA A 50 1.71 2.19 10.08
CA ALA A 50 2.96 2.84 9.67
C ALA A 50 4.24 2.07 10.06
N GLN A 51 4.12 1.13 11.01
CA GLN A 51 5.22 0.23 11.43
C GLN A 51 5.20 -1.13 10.70
N VAL A 52 4.25 -1.34 9.78
CA VAL A 52 4.16 -2.54 8.95
C VAL A 52 4.82 -2.23 7.61
N GLU A 53 5.78 -3.08 7.21
CA GLU A 53 6.45 -2.94 5.92
C GLU A 53 5.43 -2.97 4.77
N CYS A 54 5.56 -2.04 3.82
CA CYS A 54 4.60 -1.87 2.73
C CYS A 54 4.38 -3.19 1.96
N THR A 55 5.44 -3.97 1.75
CA THR A 55 5.43 -5.24 1.03
C THR A 55 4.68 -6.35 1.77
N GLN A 56 4.44 -6.23 3.07
CA GLN A 56 3.59 -7.18 3.80
C GLN A 56 2.14 -7.12 3.32
N CYS A 57 1.66 -6.02 2.73
CA CYS A 57 0.34 -5.94 2.12
C CYS A 57 0.42 -5.75 0.60
N HIS A 58 1.33 -4.90 0.13
CA HIS A 58 1.57 -4.61 -1.29
C HIS A 58 2.63 -5.54 -1.90
N HIS A 59 2.39 -6.85 -1.77
CA HIS A 59 3.38 -7.89 -2.01
C HIS A 59 3.84 -8.10 -3.47
N GLN A 60 3.15 -7.56 -4.47
CA GLN A 60 3.61 -7.60 -5.88
C GLN A 60 4.29 -6.30 -6.34
N ASN A 61 4.51 -5.34 -5.44
CA ASN A 61 4.61 -3.94 -5.81
C ASN A 61 5.72 -3.16 -5.07
N GLU A 62 7.00 -3.48 -5.26
CA GLU A 62 8.06 -2.50 -4.98
C GLU A 62 8.16 -1.43 -6.09
N GLN A 63 7.94 -1.81 -7.36
CA GLN A 63 7.96 -0.87 -8.49
C GLN A 63 6.56 -0.33 -8.90
N ARG A 64 5.47 -0.92 -8.38
CA ARG A 64 4.08 -0.63 -8.81
C ARG A 64 3.19 -0.08 -7.70
N ALA A 65 3.63 -0.06 -6.44
CA ALA A 65 3.02 0.77 -5.39
C ALA A 65 3.23 2.26 -5.68
N MET A 66 4.14 2.57 -6.62
CA MET A 66 4.47 3.88 -7.16
C MET A 66 3.49 4.36 -8.25
N SER A 67 2.50 3.56 -8.64
CA SER A 67 1.47 3.97 -9.60
C SER A 67 0.32 4.67 -8.85
N PHE A 68 0.00 5.89 -9.27
CA PHE A 68 -1.23 6.61 -8.86
C PHE A 68 -2.53 5.83 -9.15
N THR A 69 -2.45 4.73 -9.90
CA THR A 69 -3.53 3.75 -10.02
C THR A 69 -3.53 2.87 -8.77
N SER A 70 -4.43 3.17 -7.83
CA SER A 70 -4.68 2.35 -6.64
C SER A 70 -5.21 0.97 -7.06
N TYR A 71 -4.33 0.00 -7.25
CA TYR A 71 -4.73 -1.38 -7.46
C TYR A 71 -5.34 -1.92 -6.17
N LYS A 72 -6.65 -2.16 -6.22
CA LYS A 72 -7.41 -2.71 -5.10
C LYS A 72 -7.18 -4.21 -5.06
N CYS A 73 -7.14 -4.82 -3.88
CA CYS A 73 -7.02 -6.28 -3.78
C CYS A 73 -8.12 -6.99 -4.58
N ALA A 74 -9.32 -6.41 -4.70
CA ALA A 74 -10.42 -6.96 -5.47
C ALA A 74 -10.17 -7.06 -6.98
N SER A 75 -9.21 -6.29 -7.52
CA SER A 75 -8.79 -6.40 -8.92
C SER A 75 -8.08 -7.71 -9.23
N CYS A 76 -7.49 -8.38 -8.22
CA CYS A 76 -6.80 -9.67 -8.37
C CYS A 76 -7.50 -10.79 -7.59
N HIS A 77 -8.05 -10.48 -6.41
CA HIS A 77 -8.74 -11.41 -5.53
C HIS A 77 -10.24 -11.24 -5.69
N SER A 78 -10.88 -12.20 -6.36
CA SER A 78 -12.28 -12.05 -6.76
C SER A 78 -13.23 -12.01 -5.55
N THR A 79 -14.16 -11.06 -5.59
CA THR A 79 -15.30 -10.93 -4.66
C THR A 79 -16.52 -11.75 -5.09
N ALA A 80 -16.53 -12.21 -6.34
CA ALA A 80 -17.63 -12.99 -6.94
C ALA A 80 -17.51 -14.51 -6.67
N LYS A 81 -16.47 -14.95 -5.98
CA LYS A 81 -16.27 -16.37 -5.63
C LYS A 81 -17.43 -16.87 -4.77
N LYS A 82 -18.07 -17.97 -5.22
CA LYS A 82 -19.14 -18.65 -4.48
C LYS A 82 -18.61 -19.24 -3.17
N ASP A 83 -17.41 -19.82 -3.22
CA ASP A 83 -16.69 -20.29 -2.05
C ASP A 83 -15.71 -19.24 -1.55
N LYS A 84 -15.94 -18.77 -0.33
CA LYS A 84 -15.12 -17.76 0.35
C LYS A 84 -13.88 -18.36 1.01
N SER A 85 -13.76 -19.69 1.04
CA SER A 85 -12.65 -20.41 1.66
C SER A 85 -11.48 -20.66 0.71
N GLU A 86 -11.66 -20.46 -0.61
CA GLU A 86 -10.56 -20.53 -1.58
C GLU A 86 -9.44 -19.55 -1.21
N ASP A 87 -8.19 -19.98 -1.32
CA ASP A 87 -7.02 -19.23 -0.84
C ASP A 87 -6.88 -17.82 -1.43
N ASN A 88 -7.21 -17.67 -2.72
CA ASN A 88 -7.14 -16.39 -3.42
C ASN A 88 -8.45 -15.59 -3.41
N ALA A 89 -9.52 -16.08 -2.76
CA ALA A 89 -10.77 -15.34 -2.66
C ALA A 89 -10.55 -14.07 -1.82
N TYR A 90 -11.20 -12.96 -2.21
CA TYR A 90 -11.09 -11.67 -1.51
C TYR A 90 -11.37 -11.79 -0.01
N PHE A 91 -12.34 -12.63 0.36
CA PHE A 91 -12.67 -12.87 1.75
C PHE A 91 -11.52 -13.56 2.49
N ASN A 92 -10.92 -14.60 1.92
CA ASN A 92 -9.92 -15.42 2.60
C ASN A 92 -8.56 -14.74 2.74
N ILE A 93 -8.17 -13.90 1.78
CA ILE A 93 -6.94 -13.10 1.90
C ILE A 93 -7.02 -12.05 3.02
N ILE A 94 -8.22 -11.69 3.47
CA ILE A 94 -8.44 -10.76 4.59
C ILE A 94 -8.67 -11.54 5.89
N HIS A 95 -9.55 -12.54 5.88
CA HIS A 95 -10.06 -13.22 7.08
C HIS A 95 -9.35 -14.53 7.42
N GLY A 96 -8.46 -15.01 6.54
CA GLY A 96 -7.63 -16.19 6.79
C GLY A 96 -6.84 -16.02 8.07
N ARG A 97 -7.11 -16.91 9.04
CA ARG A 97 -6.58 -16.82 10.41
C ARG A 97 -5.10 -17.19 10.52
N LYS A 98 -4.59 -17.91 9.53
CA LYS A 98 -3.22 -18.40 9.46
C LYS A 98 -2.61 -17.90 8.16
N ALA A 99 -1.31 -17.63 8.19
CA ALA A 99 -0.54 -17.54 6.96
C ALA A 99 -0.51 -18.93 6.30
N LEU A 100 -0.70 -18.98 4.99
CA LEU A 100 -0.63 -20.21 4.21
C LEU A 100 0.72 -20.30 3.48
N PRO A 101 1.19 -21.53 3.19
CA PRO A 101 2.33 -21.73 2.30
C PRO A 101 2.07 -21.05 0.94
N GLY A 102 2.97 -20.17 0.52
CA GLY A 102 2.83 -19.43 -0.74
C GLY A 102 2.05 -18.10 -0.63
N ASP A 103 1.60 -17.70 0.56
CA ASP A 103 1.08 -16.35 0.77
C ASP A 103 2.20 -15.34 0.44
N LEU A 104 1.95 -14.51 -0.57
CA LEU A 104 2.87 -13.42 -0.93
C LEU A 104 2.70 -12.22 0.00
N GLY A 105 1.49 -12.02 0.54
CA GLY A 105 1.14 -10.96 1.48
C GLY A 105 0.52 -11.48 2.77
N THR A 106 0.67 -10.69 3.83
CA THR A 106 0.08 -10.92 5.14
C THR A 106 -1.42 -10.64 5.11
N ARG A 107 -2.20 -11.63 5.55
CA ARG A 107 -3.65 -11.50 5.74
C ARG A 107 -3.96 -10.67 6.98
N CYS A 108 -4.96 -9.79 6.91
CA CYS A 108 -5.33 -8.91 8.03
C CYS A 108 -5.54 -9.70 9.34
N MET A 109 -6.37 -10.74 9.29
CA MET A 109 -6.70 -11.55 10.46
C MET A 109 -5.50 -12.32 11.01
N SER A 110 -4.59 -12.79 10.15
CA SER A 110 -3.39 -13.51 10.58
C SER A 110 -2.44 -12.63 11.41
N CYS A 111 -2.34 -11.34 11.08
CA CYS A 111 -1.56 -10.35 11.84
C CYS A 111 -2.33 -9.91 13.08
N HIS A 112 -3.60 -9.53 12.93
CA HIS A 112 -4.43 -9.04 14.03
C HIS A 112 -4.60 -10.06 15.17
N ILE A 113 -4.60 -11.37 14.89
CA ILE A 113 -4.61 -12.40 15.93
C ILE A 113 -3.35 -12.32 16.82
N LYS A 114 -2.19 -11.97 16.24
CA LYS A 114 -0.95 -11.80 17.00
C LYS A 114 -1.00 -10.52 17.82
N GLU A 115 -1.37 -9.41 17.18
CA GLU A 115 -1.47 -8.09 17.83
C GLU A 115 -2.53 -8.05 18.93
N GLN A 116 -3.64 -8.78 18.78
CA GLN A 116 -4.70 -8.86 19.78
C GLN A 116 -4.21 -9.43 21.12
N LYS A 117 -3.13 -10.21 21.15
CA LYS A 117 -2.58 -10.81 22.38
C LYS A 117 -1.93 -9.78 23.30
N THR A 118 -1.37 -8.72 22.73
CA THR A 118 -0.70 -7.63 23.45
C THR A 118 -1.60 -6.40 23.59
N ARG A 119 -2.74 -6.38 22.90
CA ARG A 119 -3.69 -5.27 22.91
C ARG A 119 -4.47 -5.19 24.22
N SER A 120 -4.63 -3.97 24.73
CA SER A 120 -5.44 -3.70 25.91
C SER A 120 -6.93 -3.97 25.69
N LYS A 121 -7.63 -4.41 26.74
CA LYS A 121 -9.04 -4.84 26.70
C LYS A 121 -10.05 -3.71 26.51
N ASP A 122 -9.66 -2.47 26.84
CA ASP A 122 -10.47 -1.26 26.64
C ASP A 122 -10.49 -0.78 25.18
N LYS A 123 -9.59 -1.30 24.34
CA LYS A 123 -9.54 -0.97 22.91
C LYS A 123 -10.47 -1.89 22.12
N PRO A 124 -11.07 -1.41 21.01
CA PRO A 124 -11.85 -2.26 20.12
C PRO A 124 -11.07 -3.50 19.68
N SER A 125 -11.76 -4.64 19.64
CA SER A 125 -11.19 -5.91 19.20
C SER A 125 -10.66 -5.80 17.76
N LEU A 126 -9.53 -6.43 17.47
CA LEU A 126 -9.00 -6.54 16.11
C LEU A 126 -9.45 -7.82 15.39
N THR A 127 -10.03 -8.77 16.12
CA THR A 127 -10.39 -10.10 15.61
C THR A 127 -11.89 -10.38 15.67
N GLY A 128 -12.68 -9.50 16.27
CA GLY A 128 -14.13 -9.62 16.34
C GLY A 128 -14.81 -9.43 14.99
N CYS A 129 -15.84 -10.24 14.71
CA CYS A 129 -16.65 -10.14 13.50
C CYS A 129 -17.61 -8.94 13.51
N THR A 130 -17.94 -8.44 14.70
CA THR A 130 -18.79 -7.26 14.98
C THR A 130 -18.22 -6.50 16.17
N ASN A 131 -18.62 -5.23 16.36
CA ASN A 131 -18.10 -4.35 17.42
C ASN A 131 -16.55 -4.32 17.47
N SER A 132 -15.91 -4.34 16.30
CA SER A 132 -14.46 -4.44 16.15
C SER A 132 -13.88 -3.19 15.48
N GLY A 133 -12.54 -3.12 15.43
CA GLY A 133 -11.84 -2.06 14.72
C GLY A 133 -12.18 -1.99 13.22
N CYS A 134 -12.67 -3.10 12.64
CA CYS A 134 -13.03 -3.19 11.23
C CYS A 134 -14.56 -3.12 11.03
N HIS A 135 -15.29 -4.03 11.68
CA HIS A 135 -16.75 -4.12 11.59
C HIS A 135 -17.36 -3.56 12.88
N LYS A 136 -17.69 -2.27 12.85
CA LYS A 136 -18.39 -1.60 13.96
C LYS A 136 -19.80 -2.18 14.09
#